data_AF-A0A7S2S1K4-F1
#
_entry.id   AF-A0A7S2S1K4-F1
#
_cell.length_a   1.000
_cell.length_b   1.000
_cell.length_c   1.000
_cell.angle_alpha   90.00
_cell.angle_beta   90.00
_cell.angle_gamma   90.00
#
_symmetry.space_group_name_H-M   'P 1'
#
loop_
_entity.id
_entity.type
_entity.pdbx_description
1 polymer ?
#
loop_
_entity_poly.entity_id
_entity_poly.type
_entity_poly.pdbx_seq_one_letter_code
_entity_poly.pdbx_strand_id
1 'polypeptide(L)'
;KGLFLEFAGRSITTKKNGGAKGKRLCYNEWQEMLVSIGLFNPFFTMRDSNMIFRSSTLDVPDVTTNWRSEVALTFVDYLEAICRTATKMMIPSQSQMEDVGADDIVNYYKIMDATNLWSIVGLSTDEKQGSTVWRVRQFIKLFEHMKEHRDRMAIEAKLWIHDEEEEKAAHREAKLEAIKLRRTLTSTTGINASLKKKTKQIEEITEDSVPEEKLTPVQLALAAIDKGIPTERFETTVAATLHDVWRENRGRIADDSLFVPRIKLIDGEEYDIANLHFSQLPGHFQMENLLAAHDACEAIRHAFAQWSKENSPIESFYIYLESAEFLLEASASQHKFWL
;
A
#
# COMPACT_ATOMS: atom_id res chain seq x y z
N LYS A 1 14.61 -19.56 -16.14
CA LYS A 1 15.90 -19.14 -16.77
C LYS A 1 15.97 -17.63 -17.00
N GLY A 2 14.94 -16.98 -17.57
CA GLY A 2 14.96 -15.54 -17.86
C GLY A 2 15.32 -14.65 -16.65
N LEU A 3 14.61 -14.81 -15.52
CA LEU A 3 14.86 -14.02 -14.31
C LEU A 3 16.28 -14.19 -13.74
N PHE A 4 16.80 -15.42 -13.69
CA PHE A 4 18.19 -15.64 -13.29
C PHE A 4 19.17 -14.83 -14.16
N LEU A 5 18.99 -14.84 -15.49
CA LEU A 5 19.86 -14.09 -16.40
C LEU A 5 19.70 -12.57 -16.27
N GLU A 6 18.53 -12.10 -15.86
CA GLU A 6 18.23 -10.68 -15.64
C GLU A 6 18.99 -10.11 -14.43
N PHE A 7 19.08 -10.87 -13.34
CA PHE A 7 19.70 -10.42 -12.09
C PHE A 7 21.16 -10.86 -11.91
N ALA A 8 21.55 -12.03 -12.43
CA ALA A 8 22.89 -12.56 -12.24
C ALA A 8 23.94 -11.65 -12.89
N GLY A 9 24.78 -11.02 -12.05
CA GLY A 9 25.83 -10.13 -12.50
C GLY A 9 25.42 -8.70 -12.84
N ARG A 10 24.24 -8.24 -12.39
CA ARG A 10 23.73 -6.89 -12.66
C ARG A 10 24.26 -5.84 -11.67
N SER A 11 24.55 -6.22 -10.43
CA SER A 11 24.91 -5.25 -9.39
C SER A 11 26.33 -4.68 -9.61
N ILE A 12 26.54 -3.42 -9.25
CA ILE A 12 27.87 -2.78 -9.27
C ILE A 12 28.87 -3.57 -8.40
N THR A 13 28.37 -4.15 -7.32
CA THR A 13 29.16 -4.93 -6.37
C THR A 13 29.32 -6.40 -6.75
N THR A 14 28.78 -6.83 -7.90
CA THR A 14 28.67 -8.24 -8.28
C THR A 14 30.01 -8.98 -8.23
N LYS A 15 31.08 -8.40 -8.81
CA LYS A 15 32.42 -9.00 -8.83
C LYS A 15 32.99 -9.19 -7.43
N LYS A 16 32.75 -8.24 -6.53
CA LYS A 16 33.22 -8.28 -5.13
C LYS A 16 32.51 -9.38 -4.34
N ASN A 17 31.24 -9.62 -4.65
CA ASN A 17 30.39 -10.62 -3.99
C ASN A 17 30.35 -11.96 -4.74
N GLY A 18 31.32 -12.23 -5.62
CA GLY A 18 31.43 -13.51 -6.34
C GLY A 18 30.42 -13.73 -7.48
N GLY A 19 29.55 -12.76 -7.77
CA GLY A 19 28.63 -12.81 -8.91
C GLY A 19 29.35 -12.79 -10.27
N ALA A 20 28.62 -13.19 -11.31
CA ALA A 20 29.11 -13.20 -12.69
C ALA A 20 27.94 -13.12 -13.68
N LYS A 21 28.03 -12.22 -14.66
CA LYS A 21 26.95 -11.94 -15.61
C LYS A 21 26.42 -13.21 -16.28
N GLY A 22 25.13 -13.50 -16.05
CA GLY A 22 24.42 -14.67 -16.58
C GLY A 22 24.92 -16.03 -16.08
N LYS A 23 25.82 -16.07 -15.09
CA LYS A 23 26.45 -17.30 -14.59
C LYS A 23 26.25 -17.51 -13.10
N ARG A 24 26.36 -16.45 -12.29
CA ARG A 24 26.27 -16.52 -10.83
C ARG A 24 25.54 -15.32 -10.26
N LEU A 25 24.60 -15.58 -9.35
CA LEU A 25 23.75 -14.62 -8.68
C LEU A 25 24.23 -14.43 -7.24
N CYS A 26 24.83 -13.27 -6.93
CA CYS A 26 25.27 -13.00 -5.57
C CYS A 26 24.10 -12.65 -4.64
N TYR A 27 24.34 -12.63 -3.32
CA TYR A 27 23.30 -12.42 -2.31
C TYR A 27 22.50 -11.12 -2.50
N ASN A 28 23.18 -9.99 -2.77
CA ASN A 28 22.49 -8.72 -3.00
C ASN A 28 21.57 -8.79 -4.21
N GLU A 29 22.00 -9.44 -5.29
CA GLU A 29 21.18 -9.62 -6.51
C GLU A 29 20.00 -10.57 -6.26
N TRP A 30 20.19 -11.60 -5.42
CA TRP A 30 19.11 -12.46 -4.96
C TRP A 30 18.06 -11.68 -4.15
N GLN A 31 18.50 -10.85 -3.20
CA GLN A 31 17.59 -9.99 -2.44
C GLN A 31 16.88 -8.99 -3.34
N GLU A 32 17.61 -8.28 -4.21
CA GLU A 32 17.06 -7.33 -5.19
C GLU A 32 16.01 -8.02 -6.08
N MET A 33 16.27 -9.25 -6.52
CA MET A 33 15.31 -10.03 -7.29
C MET A 33 14.03 -10.28 -6.49
N LEU A 34 14.13 -10.79 -5.26
CA LEU A 34 12.96 -11.07 -4.42
C LEU A 34 12.17 -9.80 -4.06
N VAL A 35 12.86 -8.69 -3.78
CA VAL A 35 12.23 -7.37 -3.56
C VAL A 35 11.52 -6.91 -4.82
N SER A 36 12.17 -6.99 -5.98
CA SER A 36 11.60 -6.50 -7.25
C SER A 36 10.34 -7.27 -7.69
N ILE A 37 10.23 -8.52 -7.24
CA ILE A 37 9.08 -9.37 -7.49
C ILE A 37 8.01 -9.12 -6.41
N GLY A 38 8.36 -8.53 -5.25
CA GLY A 38 7.44 -8.26 -4.15
C GLY A 38 7.23 -9.44 -3.22
N LEU A 39 8.19 -10.37 -3.16
CA LEU A 39 7.99 -11.67 -2.50
C LEU A 39 8.03 -11.59 -0.96
N PHE A 40 8.60 -10.51 -0.43
CA PHE A 40 8.70 -10.31 1.02
C PHE A 40 7.34 -9.94 1.61
N ASN A 41 6.95 -10.67 2.64
CA ASN A 41 5.71 -10.47 3.39
C ASN A 41 5.96 -10.80 4.87
N PRO A 42 4.99 -10.62 5.78
CA PRO A 42 5.18 -10.91 7.21
C PRO A 42 5.65 -12.35 7.51
N PHE A 43 5.37 -13.31 6.64
CA PHE A 43 5.72 -14.73 6.80
C PHE A 43 6.97 -15.17 6.02
N PHE A 44 7.41 -14.37 5.05
CA PHE A 44 8.65 -14.59 4.32
C PHE A 44 9.54 -13.37 4.46
N THR A 45 10.43 -13.42 5.45
CA THR A 45 11.26 -12.27 5.85
C THR A 45 12.61 -12.28 5.14
N MET A 46 13.33 -11.16 5.26
CA MET A 46 14.72 -11.06 4.82
C MET A 46 15.62 -12.11 5.48
N ARG A 47 15.33 -12.49 6.73
CA ARG A 47 16.06 -13.54 7.45
C ARG A 47 15.85 -14.90 6.79
N ASP A 48 14.61 -15.24 6.42
CA ASP A 48 14.31 -16.51 5.76
C ASP A 48 14.99 -16.60 4.39
N SER A 49 14.96 -15.51 3.62
CA SER A 49 15.67 -15.40 2.35
C SER A 49 17.19 -15.62 2.50
N ASN A 50 17.82 -15.05 3.54
CA ASN A 50 19.23 -15.29 3.85
C ASN A 50 19.51 -16.76 4.16
N MET A 51 18.69 -17.36 5.02
CA MET A 51 18.82 -18.77 5.40
C MET A 51 18.70 -19.69 4.18
N ILE A 52 17.75 -19.41 3.29
CA ILE A 52 17.56 -20.16 2.04
C ILE A 52 18.80 -20.03 1.16
N PHE A 53 19.24 -18.79 0.88
CA PHE A 53 20.42 -18.53 0.06
C PHE A 53 21.62 -19.32 0.56
N ARG A 54 21.91 -19.25 1.86
CA ARG A 54 23.01 -19.99 2.48
C ARG A 54 22.82 -21.48 2.36
N SER A 55 21.64 -21.99 2.68
CA SER A 55 21.38 -23.44 2.64
C SER A 55 21.43 -24.05 1.24
N SER A 56 21.30 -23.21 0.20
CA SER A 56 21.39 -23.63 -1.20
C SER A 56 22.82 -23.63 -1.75
N THR A 57 23.81 -23.11 -1.02
CA THR A 57 25.23 -23.14 -1.43
C THR A 57 26.06 -24.21 -0.73
N LEU A 58 25.51 -24.92 0.26
CA LEU A 58 26.27 -25.79 1.20
C LEU A 58 26.84 -27.10 0.62
N ASP A 59 26.70 -27.35 -0.69
CA ASP A 59 27.25 -28.55 -1.32
C ASP A 59 28.74 -28.41 -1.71
N VAL A 60 29.43 -27.34 -1.30
CA VAL A 60 30.85 -27.14 -1.62
C VAL A 60 31.74 -27.77 -0.53
N PRO A 61 32.49 -28.84 -0.84
CA PRO A 61 33.27 -29.58 0.17
C PRO A 61 34.50 -28.83 0.70
N ASP A 62 34.97 -27.79 0.00
CA ASP A 62 36.10 -26.96 0.42
C ASP A 62 35.79 -25.46 0.24
N VAL A 63 35.33 -24.88 1.34
CA VAL A 63 34.97 -23.45 1.46
C VAL A 63 36.19 -22.55 1.26
N THR A 64 37.40 -23.01 1.58
CA THR A 64 38.61 -22.17 1.54
C THR A 64 39.09 -21.97 0.10
N THR A 65 39.13 -23.04 -0.70
CA THR A 65 39.56 -22.99 -2.09
C THR A 65 38.46 -22.40 -3.00
N ASN A 66 37.19 -22.63 -2.68
CA ASN A 66 36.05 -22.27 -3.51
C ASN A 66 35.11 -21.24 -2.87
N TRP A 67 35.64 -20.31 -2.08
CA TRP A 67 34.83 -19.28 -1.40
C TRP A 67 33.91 -18.49 -2.34
N ARG A 68 34.30 -18.30 -3.61
CA ARG A 68 33.48 -17.59 -4.61
C ARG A 68 32.21 -18.34 -4.99
N SER A 69 32.21 -19.66 -4.86
CA SER A 69 31.05 -20.53 -5.09
C SER A 69 30.08 -20.50 -3.91
N GLU A 70 30.57 -20.15 -2.72
CA GLU A 70 29.80 -20.06 -1.47
C GLU A 70 29.09 -18.71 -1.27
N VAL A 71 29.49 -17.69 -2.02
CA VAL A 71 28.94 -16.32 -1.89
C VAL A 71 27.97 -15.97 -3.03
N ALA A 72 27.77 -16.87 -4.00
CA ALA A 72 26.89 -16.66 -5.13
C ALA A 72 26.28 -17.97 -5.63
N LEU A 73 24.99 -17.94 -5.96
CA LEU A 73 24.25 -19.07 -6.49
C LEU A 73 24.61 -19.30 -7.96
N THR A 74 24.96 -20.53 -8.33
CA THR A 74 24.91 -20.98 -9.72
C THR A 74 23.44 -21.10 -10.18
N PHE A 75 23.21 -21.44 -11.46
CA PHE A 75 21.84 -21.67 -11.92
C PHE A 75 21.18 -22.86 -11.21
N VAL A 76 21.94 -23.89 -10.83
CA VAL A 76 21.42 -25.05 -10.10
C VAL A 76 21.06 -24.67 -8.67
N ASP A 77 21.97 -23.99 -7.96
CA ASP A 77 21.73 -23.50 -6.60
C ASP A 77 20.56 -22.51 -6.56
N TYR A 78 20.39 -21.71 -7.61
CA TYR A 78 19.22 -20.84 -7.79
C TYR A 78 17.92 -21.65 -7.88
N LEU A 79 17.87 -22.74 -8.65
CA LEU A 79 16.67 -23.59 -8.72
C LEU A 79 16.36 -24.22 -7.35
N GLU A 80 17.40 -24.67 -6.64
CA GLU A 80 17.27 -25.19 -5.28
C GLU A 80 16.75 -24.10 -4.31
N ALA A 81 17.30 -22.89 -4.37
CA ALA A 81 16.85 -21.76 -3.56
C ALA A 81 15.38 -21.42 -3.83
N ILE A 82 14.93 -21.49 -5.08
CA ILE A 82 13.53 -21.29 -5.45
C ILE A 82 12.63 -22.40 -4.86
N CYS A 83 13.04 -23.67 -4.94
CA CYS A 83 12.31 -24.79 -4.32
C CYS A 83 12.18 -24.62 -2.80
N ARG A 84 13.26 -24.19 -2.13
CA ARG A 84 13.25 -23.91 -0.69
C ARG A 84 12.37 -22.70 -0.35
N THR A 85 12.38 -21.68 -1.19
CA THR A 85 11.50 -20.51 -1.08
C THR A 85 10.03 -20.94 -1.15
N ALA A 86 9.64 -21.73 -2.13
CA ALA A 86 8.27 -22.27 -2.25
C ALA A 86 7.86 -23.14 -1.04
N THR A 87 8.82 -23.84 -0.43
CA THR A 87 8.59 -24.67 0.76
C THR A 87 8.45 -23.83 2.04
N LYS A 88 9.08 -22.65 2.07
CA LYS A 88 9.07 -21.75 3.22
C LYS A 88 7.91 -20.77 3.18
N MET A 89 7.52 -20.30 2.00
CA MET A 89 6.37 -19.39 1.84
C MET A 89 5.06 -20.05 2.23
N MET A 90 4.14 -19.25 2.76
CA MET A 90 2.78 -19.69 3.01
C MET A 90 2.03 -19.79 1.68
N ILE A 91 1.70 -20.99 1.24
CA ILE A 91 0.87 -21.18 0.05
C ILE A 91 -0.52 -21.52 0.56
N PRO A 92 -1.55 -20.69 0.28
CA PRO A 92 -2.89 -20.93 0.77
C PRO A 92 -3.43 -22.24 0.19
N SER A 93 -4.14 -23.00 1.00
CA SER A 93 -4.94 -24.14 0.52
C SER A 93 -6.09 -23.64 -0.37
N GLN A 94 -6.70 -24.55 -1.12
CA GLN A 94 -7.87 -24.22 -1.93
C GLN A 94 -9.01 -23.66 -1.08
N SER A 95 -9.28 -24.26 0.09
CA SER A 95 -10.28 -23.76 1.05
C SER A 95 -9.97 -22.33 1.51
N GLN A 96 -8.71 -22.05 1.87
CA GLN A 96 -8.32 -20.70 2.30
C GLN A 96 -8.46 -19.66 1.18
N MET A 97 -8.25 -20.06 -0.08
CA MET A 97 -8.49 -19.17 -1.22
C MET A 97 -9.99 -18.92 -1.40
N GLU A 98 -10.82 -19.96 -1.30
CA GLU A 98 -12.30 -19.86 -1.36
C GLU A 98 -12.86 -18.97 -0.23
N ASP A 99 -12.37 -19.13 1.00
CA ASP A 99 -12.79 -18.34 2.18
C ASP A 99 -12.52 -16.84 2.00
N VAL A 100 -11.47 -16.49 1.25
CA VAL A 100 -11.09 -15.10 0.95
C VAL A 100 -11.69 -14.62 -0.38
N GLY A 101 -12.39 -15.48 -1.12
CA GLY A 101 -12.94 -15.17 -2.44
C GLY A 101 -11.86 -14.98 -3.52
N ALA A 102 -10.72 -15.63 -3.38
CA ALA A 102 -9.60 -15.56 -4.31
C ALA A 102 -9.62 -16.73 -5.31
N ASP A 103 -9.67 -16.43 -6.61
CA ASP A 103 -9.63 -17.46 -7.67
C ASP A 103 -8.25 -18.14 -7.81
N ASP A 104 -7.19 -17.44 -7.41
CA ASP A 104 -5.82 -17.93 -7.47
C ASP A 104 -4.94 -17.34 -6.36
N ILE A 105 -3.73 -17.90 -6.22
CA ILE A 105 -2.76 -17.47 -5.22
C ILE A 105 -2.37 -16.00 -5.36
N VAL A 106 -2.44 -15.46 -6.58
CA VAL A 106 -2.07 -14.07 -6.83
C VAL A 106 -3.13 -13.15 -6.24
N ASN A 107 -4.39 -13.39 -6.56
CA ASN A 107 -5.53 -12.66 -6.03
C ASN A 107 -5.60 -12.81 -4.51
N TYR A 108 -5.29 -14.01 -3.99
CA TYR A 108 -5.17 -14.21 -2.55
C TYR A 108 -4.15 -13.25 -1.94
N TYR A 109 -2.92 -13.23 -2.44
CA TYR A 109 -1.87 -12.33 -1.91
C TYR A 109 -2.24 -10.85 -2.03
N LYS A 110 -2.84 -10.44 -3.15
CA LYS A 110 -3.31 -9.06 -3.34
C LYS A 110 -4.37 -8.67 -2.31
N ILE A 111 -5.36 -9.55 -2.09
CA ILE A 111 -6.39 -9.32 -1.08
C ILE A 111 -5.73 -9.24 0.29
N MET A 112 -4.87 -10.21 0.64
CA MET A 112 -4.17 -10.22 1.92
C MET A 112 -3.33 -8.96 2.17
N ASP A 113 -2.64 -8.45 1.16
CA ASP A 113 -1.86 -7.20 1.25
C ASP A 113 -2.76 -5.96 1.37
N ALA A 114 -3.78 -5.84 0.52
CA ALA A 114 -4.70 -4.69 0.52
C ALA A 114 -5.49 -4.59 1.84
N THR A 115 -5.77 -5.73 2.43
CA THR A 115 -6.65 -5.85 3.60
C THR A 115 -5.88 -6.05 4.90
N ASN A 116 -4.58 -6.34 4.78
CA ASN A 116 -3.70 -6.71 5.86
C ASN A 116 -4.27 -7.86 6.74
N LEU A 117 -4.96 -8.83 6.14
CA LEU A 117 -5.44 -10.01 6.84
C LEU A 117 -4.32 -10.96 7.29
N TRP A 118 -3.06 -10.66 6.99
CA TRP A 118 -1.91 -11.48 7.39
C TRP A 118 -1.87 -11.76 8.89
N SER A 119 -2.40 -10.87 9.75
CA SER A 119 -2.46 -11.11 11.19
C SER A 119 -3.60 -12.04 11.62
N ILE A 120 -4.68 -12.12 10.84
CA ILE A 120 -5.89 -12.88 11.15
C ILE A 120 -5.79 -14.32 10.66
N VAL A 121 -5.10 -14.55 9.55
CA VAL A 121 -4.74 -15.90 9.09
C VAL A 121 -3.67 -16.43 10.05
N GLY A 122 -4.13 -16.83 11.23
CA GLY A 122 -3.32 -17.37 12.29
C GLY A 122 -2.46 -18.48 11.74
N LEU A 123 -1.17 -18.41 12.07
CA LEU A 123 -0.15 -19.39 11.73
C LEU A 123 -0.50 -20.76 12.35
N SER A 124 -1.50 -21.45 11.81
CA SER A 124 -1.52 -22.91 11.86
C SER A 124 -0.38 -23.39 10.96
N THR A 125 0.85 -23.25 11.45
CA THR A 125 2.07 -23.69 10.75
C THR A 125 2.14 -25.20 10.61
N ASP A 126 1.26 -25.93 11.29
CA ASP A 126 1.25 -27.39 11.34
C ASP A 126 0.60 -28.02 10.11
N GLU A 127 -0.20 -27.26 9.35
CA GLU A 127 -0.78 -27.74 8.10
C GLU A 127 -0.06 -27.17 6.89
N LYS A 128 1.18 -27.60 6.66
CA LYS A 128 1.78 -27.52 5.31
C LYS A 128 1.05 -28.48 4.39
N GLN A 129 -0.15 -28.10 3.94
CA GLN A 129 -0.93 -28.88 2.99
C GLN A 129 -0.26 -28.85 1.61
N GLY A 130 -0.31 -29.99 0.93
CA GLY A 130 0.16 -30.15 -0.44
C GLY A 130 1.60 -30.68 -0.59
N SER A 131 1.83 -31.44 -1.67
CA SER A 131 3.16 -31.94 -2.02
C SER A 131 4.11 -30.80 -2.42
N THR A 132 5.42 -31.00 -2.26
CA THR A 132 6.44 -30.05 -2.73
C THR A 132 6.25 -29.67 -4.19
N VAL A 133 5.88 -30.63 -5.04
CA VAL A 133 5.62 -30.38 -6.47
C VAL A 133 4.44 -29.41 -6.66
N TRP A 134 3.35 -29.59 -5.93
CA TRP A 134 2.21 -28.68 -6.00
C TRP A 134 2.58 -27.28 -5.52
N ARG A 135 3.32 -27.18 -4.41
CA ARG A 135 3.81 -25.91 -3.86
C ARG A 135 4.70 -25.17 -4.84
N VAL A 136 5.64 -25.86 -5.47
CA VAL A 136 6.52 -25.30 -6.51
C VAL A 136 5.68 -24.81 -7.71
N ARG A 137 4.64 -25.53 -8.12
CA ARG A 137 3.75 -25.08 -9.20
C ARG A 137 3.00 -23.79 -8.85
N GLN A 138 2.41 -23.70 -7.66
CA GLN A 138 1.72 -22.48 -7.23
C GLN A 138 2.68 -21.31 -7.09
N PHE A 139 3.88 -21.59 -6.55
CA PHE A 139 4.94 -20.60 -6.46
C PHE A 139 5.35 -20.08 -7.85
N ILE A 140 5.52 -20.95 -8.85
CA ILE A 140 5.85 -20.53 -10.21
C ILE A 140 4.76 -19.61 -10.78
N LYS A 141 3.47 -19.94 -10.60
CA LYS A 141 2.37 -19.07 -11.03
C LYS A 141 2.42 -17.69 -10.38
N LEU A 142 2.58 -17.65 -9.06
CA LEU A 142 2.72 -16.41 -8.30
C LEU A 142 3.93 -15.60 -8.82
N PHE A 143 5.05 -16.28 -9.02
CA PHE A 143 6.31 -15.68 -9.48
C PHE A 143 6.21 -15.12 -10.92
N GLU A 144 5.52 -15.81 -11.81
CA GLU A 144 5.25 -15.34 -13.18
C GLU A 144 4.34 -14.12 -13.18
N HIS A 145 3.24 -14.14 -12.42
CA HIS A 145 2.33 -13.00 -12.32
C HIS A 145 3.02 -11.77 -11.72
N MET A 146 3.76 -11.95 -10.63
CA MET A 146 4.47 -10.85 -9.99
C MET A 146 5.52 -10.22 -10.92
N LYS A 147 6.17 -11.05 -11.74
CA LYS A 147 7.07 -10.57 -12.79
C LYS A 147 6.31 -9.76 -13.85
N GLU A 148 5.17 -10.24 -14.34
CA GLU A 148 4.34 -9.50 -15.32
C GLU A 148 3.83 -8.17 -14.76
N HIS A 149 3.41 -8.16 -13.50
CA HIS A 149 2.98 -6.94 -12.81
C HIS A 149 4.12 -5.94 -12.72
N ARG A 150 5.32 -6.37 -12.29
CA ARG A 150 6.53 -5.54 -12.28
C ARG A 150 6.85 -4.99 -13.66
N ASP A 151 6.82 -5.83 -14.70
CA ASP A 151 7.12 -5.43 -16.07
C ASP A 151 6.11 -4.39 -16.58
N ARG A 152 4.83 -4.51 -16.21
CA ARG A 152 3.77 -3.53 -16.50
C ARG A 152 4.02 -2.20 -15.79
N MET A 153 4.27 -2.23 -14.47
CA MET A 153 4.59 -1.03 -13.69
C MET A 153 5.83 -0.31 -14.25
N ALA A 154 6.82 -1.05 -14.73
CA ALA A 154 8.00 -0.48 -15.37
C ALA A 154 7.70 0.18 -16.72
N ILE A 155 6.69 -0.29 -17.46
CA ILE A 155 6.21 0.36 -18.70
C ILE A 155 5.42 1.61 -18.36
N GLU A 156 4.47 1.52 -17.42
CA GLU A 156 3.65 2.65 -16.96
C GLU A 156 4.52 3.78 -16.41
N ALA A 157 5.52 3.48 -15.59
CA ALA A 157 6.47 4.46 -15.08
C ALA A 157 7.26 5.15 -16.21
N LYS A 158 7.62 4.44 -17.29
CA LYS A 158 8.29 5.05 -18.44
C LYS A 158 7.37 5.94 -19.24
N LEU A 159 6.11 5.54 -19.41
CA LEU A 159 5.09 6.37 -20.08
C LEU A 159 4.85 7.65 -19.27
N TRP A 160 4.73 7.55 -17.95
CA TRP A 160 4.54 8.71 -17.09
C TRP A 160 5.72 9.69 -17.12
N ILE A 161 6.96 9.18 -17.13
CA ILE A 161 8.16 10.03 -17.30
C ILE A 161 8.14 10.72 -18.68
N HIS A 162 7.71 10.02 -19.72
CA HIS A 162 7.61 10.60 -21.06
C HIS A 162 6.56 11.72 -21.11
N ASP A 163 5.39 11.51 -20.50
CA ASP A 163 4.33 12.51 -20.41
C ASP A 163 4.79 13.75 -19.62
N GLU A 164 5.52 13.56 -18.51
CA GLU A 164 6.12 14.68 -17.77
C GLU A 164 7.17 15.45 -18.61
N GLU A 165 7.98 14.73 -19.39
CA GLU A 165 9.00 15.35 -20.25
C GLU A 165 8.36 16.14 -21.41
N GLU A 166 7.27 15.62 -21.99
CA GLU A 166 6.46 16.30 -22.99
C GLU A 166 5.76 17.53 -22.42
N GLU A 167 5.15 17.43 -21.23
CA GLU A 167 4.53 18.56 -20.55
C GLU A 167 5.56 19.65 -20.21
N LYS A 168 6.73 19.26 -19.70
CA LYS A 168 7.86 20.18 -19.46
C LYS A 168 8.39 20.79 -20.76
N ALA A 169 8.35 20.07 -21.88
CA ALA A 169 8.72 20.60 -23.20
C ALA A 169 7.68 21.63 -23.69
N ALA A 170 6.39 21.31 -23.63
CA ALA A 170 5.30 22.21 -24.00
C ALA A 170 5.30 23.49 -23.13
N HIS A 171 5.53 23.36 -21.82
CA HIS A 171 5.65 24.51 -20.92
C HIS A 171 6.87 25.40 -21.27
N ARG A 172 8.01 24.80 -21.64
CA ARG A 172 9.19 25.55 -22.10
C ARG A 172 8.91 26.31 -23.40
N GLU A 173 8.19 25.70 -24.35
CA GLU A 173 7.79 26.33 -25.60
C GLU A 173 6.81 27.49 -25.38
N ALA A 174 5.76 27.28 -24.56
CA ALA A 174 4.81 28.32 -24.20
C ALA A 174 5.48 29.52 -23.50
N LYS A 175 6.46 29.26 -22.63
CA LYS A 175 7.26 30.31 -21.97
C LYS A 175 8.12 31.10 -22.98
N LEU A 176 8.70 30.43 -23.97
CA LEU A 176 9.45 31.08 -25.04
C LEU A 176 8.55 31.97 -25.91
N GLU A 177 7.35 31.49 -26.26
CA GLU A 177 6.35 32.30 -26.99
C GLU A 177 5.87 33.50 -26.18
N ALA A 178 5.59 33.33 -24.88
CA ALA A 178 5.24 34.44 -23.99
C ALA A 178 6.37 35.49 -23.89
N ILE A 179 7.64 35.06 -23.87
CA ILE A 179 8.79 35.96 -23.89
C ILE A 179 8.89 36.71 -25.23
N LYS A 180 8.67 36.03 -26.36
CA LYS A 180 8.63 36.68 -27.69
C LYS A 180 7.52 37.72 -27.77
N LEU A 181 6.31 37.39 -27.32
CA LEU A 181 5.16 38.29 -27.29
C LEU A 181 5.39 39.48 -26.35
N ARG A 182 6.02 39.25 -25.19
CA ARG A 182 6.38 40.35 -24.28
C ARG A 182 7.40 41.29 -24.92
N ARG A 183 8.38 40.77 -25.64
CA ARG A 183 9.38 41.58 -26.38
C ARG A 183 8.72 42.44 -27.45
N THR A 184 7.81 41.88 -28.25
CA THR A 184 7.06 42.65 -29.27
C THR A 184 6.15 43.70 -28.64
N LEU A 185 5.48 43.39 -27.53
CA LEU A 185 4.66 44.38 -26.81
C LEU A 185 5.50 45.52 -26.22
N THR A 186 6.65 45.21 -25.60
CA THR A 186 7.56 46.25 -25.06
C THR A 186 8.21 47.11 -26.13
N SER A 187 8.37 46.62 -27.38
CA SER A 187 8.79 47.49 -28.48
C SER A 187 7.67 48.39 -29.02
N THR A 188 6.41 48.12 -28.65
CA THR A 188 5.23 48.80 -29.22
C THR A 188 4.48 49.69 -28.21
N THR A 189 4.76 49.60 -26.91
CA THR A 189 4.05 50.39 -25.88
C THR A 189 4.98 51.13 -24.93
N GLY A 190 5.23 52.40 -25.24
CA GLY A 190 5.26 53.40 -24.19
C GLY A 190 3.85 53.58 -23.62
N ILE A 191 3.76 53.92 -22.33
CA ILE A 191 2.57 54.40 -21.60
C ILE A 191 1.71 53.30 -20.93
N ASN A 192 1.95 53.01 -19.63
CA ASN A 192 0.99 53.31 -18.54
C ASN A 192 1.41 52.71 -17.17
N ALA A 193 1.59 53.57 -16.17
CA ALA A 193 2.07 53.25 -14.82
C ALA A 193 0.95 52.92 -13.79
N SER A 194 -0.30 52.70 -14.23
CA SER A 194 -1.47 52.73 -13.34
C SER A 194 -1.88 51.39 -12.69
N LEU A 195 -1.31 50.25 -13.11
CA LEU A 195 -1.83 48.92 -12.72
C LEU A 195 -1.14 48.24 -11.52
N LYS A 196 -0.09 48.82 -10.92
CA LYS A 196 0.64 48.22 -9.78
C LYS A 196 -0.01 48.39 -8.40
N LYS A 197 -1.11 49.14 -8.28
CA LYS A 197 -1.62 49.59 -6.98
C LYS A 197 -2.75 48.71 -6.37
N LYS A 198 -3.23 47.68 -7.07
CA LYS A 198 -4.42 46.90 -6.64
C LYS A 198 -4.14 45.56 -5.93
N THR A 199 -2.89 45.12 -5.81
CA THR A 199 -2.57 43.76 -5.34
C THR A 199 -2.14 43.68 -3.86
N LYS A 200 -2.35 44.74 -3.05
CA LYS A 200 -1.74 44.86 -1.71
C LYS A 200 -2.75 45.06 -0.57
N GLN A 201 -4.00 44.62 -0.72
CA GLN A 201 -5.09 45.02 0.18
C GLN A 201 -6.00 43.86 0.64
N ILE A 202 -5.46 42.64 0.73
CA ILE A 202 -6.17 41.46 1.23
C ILE A 202 -5.19 40.69 2.12
N GLU A 203 -5.02 41.09 3.38
CA GLU A 203 -4.28 40.37 4.43
C GLU A 203 -4.36 41.18 5.75
N GLU A 204 -5.47 41.06 6.49
CA GLU A 204 -5.54 41.33 7.95
C GLU A 204 -6.96 41.04 8.46
N ILE A 205 -7.09 40.64 9.74
CA ILE A 205 -8.30 40.32 10.57
C ILE A 205 -8.46 38.79 10.78
N THR A 206 -8.47 38.16 11.98
CA THR A 206 -8.68 38.57 13.40
C THR A 206 -8.31 37.46 14.40
N GLU A 207 -8.09 37.85 15.67
CA GLU A 207 -7.96 37.02 16.90
C GLU A 207 -9.27 36.95 17.74
N ASP A 208 -9.35 35.90 18.55
CA ASP A 208 -10.00 35.69 19.87
C ASP A 208 -11.52 35.50 20.07
N SER A 209 -11.92 34.31 20.57
CA SER A 209 -12.25 34.07 22.00
C SER A 209 -12.74 32.61 22.28
N VAL A 210 -12.38 32.08 23.46
CA VAL A 210 -12.69 30.71 23.96
C VAL A 210 -13.83 30.73 25.00
N PRO A 211 -14.71 29.72 25.00
CA PRO A 211 -15.24 29.16 26.25
C PRO A 211 -15.16 27.62 26.32
N GLU A 212 -15.09 27.13 27.56
CA GLU A 212 -14.85 25.75 28.01
C GLU A 212 -15.47 24.62 27.16
N GLU A 213 -14.60 23.75 26.64
CA GLU A 213 -14.94 22.74 25.64
C GLU A 213 -15.22 21.37 26.26
N LYS A 214 -16.39 20.80 25.91
CA LYS A 214 -16.60 19.36 26.03
C LYS A 214 -15.72 18.69 24.98
N LEU A 215 -14.87 17.75 25.40
CA LEU A 215 -13.96 17.05 24.50
C LEU A 215 -14.70 16.56 23.25
N THR A 216 -14.29 17.07 22.09
CA THR A 216 -14.84 16.65 20.80
C THR A 216 -14.44 15.18 20.53
N PRO A 217 -15.18 14.44 19.68
CA PRO A 217 -14.79 13.08 19.29
C PRO A 217 -13.33 12.97 18.80
N VAL A 218 -12.81 14.04 18.17
CA VAL A 218 -11.41 14.16 17.72
C VAL A 218 -10.45 14.26 18.93
N GLN A 219 -10.78 15.05 19.94
CA GLN A 219 -9.95 15.17 21.15
C GLN A 219 -9.97 13.88 21.99
N LEU A 220 -11.07 13.13 21.98
CA LEU A 220 -11.15 11.79 22.57
C LEU A 220 -10.26 10.78 21.83
N ALA A 221 -10.21 10.86 20.49
CA ALA A 221 -9.33 10.03 19.67
C ALA A 221 -7.84 10.34 19.91
N LEU A 222 -7.48 11.63 20.05
CA LEU A 222 -6.11 12.05 20.36
C LEU A 222 -5.66 11.66 21.78
N ALA A 223 -6.55 11.74 22.78
CA ALA A 223 -6.28 11.29 24.15
C ALA A 223 -6.11 9.75 24.26
N ALA A 224 -6.65 9.00 23.29
CA ALA A 224 -6.44 7.56 23.19
C ALA A 224 -5.03 7.23 22.63
N ILE A 225 -4.49 8.07 21.74
CA ILE A 225 -3.13 7.92 21.17
C ILE A 225 -2.06 8.08 22.26
N ASP A 226 -2.25 9.01 23.21
CA ASP A 226 -1.28 9.31 24.28
C ASP A 226 -1.16 8.24 25.37
N LYS A 227 -2.11 7.30 25.48
CA LYS A 227 -2.13 6.28 26.54
C LYS A 227 -1.32 5.01 26.24
N GLY A 228 -0.53 5.01 25.15
CA GLY A 228 0.32 3.89 24.80
C GLY A 228 -0.52 2.67 24.41
N ILE A 229 -0.98 2.65 23.16
CA ILE A 229 -1.74 1.53 22.61
C ILE A 229 -0.77 0.46 22.11
N PRO A 230 -0.88 -0.77 22.63
CA PRO A 230 -0.74 -1.93 21.79
C PRO A 230 -2.05 -2.74 21.79
N THR A 231 -2.71 -2.76 20.61
CA THR A 231 -3.26 -3.92 19.86
C THR A 231 -4.38 -3.46 18.88
N GLU A 232 -4.27 -3.41 17.55
CA GLU A 232 -3.11 -3.65 16.67
C GLU A 232 -3.24 -3.04 15.24
N ARG A 233 -4.19 -2.12 14.97
CA ARG A 233 -4.13 -1.14 13.85
C ARG A 233 -5.19 -0.05 14.03
N PHE A 234 -4.80 1.22 13.89
CA PHE A 234 -5.68 2.38 14.01
C PHE A 234 -6.93 2.25 13.12
N GLU A 235 -6.75 1.70 11.92
CA GLU A 235 -7.80 1.44 10.94
C GLU A 235 -8.88 0.49 11.44
N THR A 236 -8.56 -0.49 12.30
CA THR A 236 -9.58 -1.38 12.88
C THR A 236 -10.47 -0.64 13.87
N THR A 237 -9.89 0.26 14.67
CA THR A 237 -10.67 1.14 15.56
C THR A 237 -11.54 2.09 14.76
N VAL A 238 -11.00 2.66 13.68
CA VAL A 238 -11.77 3.52 12.76
C VAL A 238 -12.90 2.74 12.10
N ALA A 239 -12.66 1.53 11.60
CA ALA A 239 -13.69 0.68 11.00
C ALA A 239 -14.83 0.35 11.97
N ALA A 240 -14.49 -0.05 13.20
CA ALA A 240 -15.50 -0.31 14.24
C ALA A 240 -16.32 0.95 14.55
N THR A 241 -15.67 2.11 14.65
CA THR A 241 -16.34 3.39 14.92
C THR A 241 -17.25 3.81 13.77
N LEU A 242 -16.79 3.65 12.51
CA LEU A 242 -17.60 3.94 11.33
C LEU A 242 -18.83 3.03 11.25
N HIS A 243 -18.68 1.76 11.60
CA HIS A 243 -19.80 0.82 11.71
C HIS A 243 -20.80 1.25 12.79
N ASP A 244 -20.34 1.71 13.96
CA ASP A 244 -21.20 2.23 15.03
C ASP A 244 -21.99 3.46 14.56
N VAL A 245 -21.32 4.43 13.94
CA VAL A 245 -21.95 5.64 13.39
C VAL A 245 -22.97 5.30 12.30
N TRP A 246 -22.65 4.35 11.42
CA TRP A 246 -23.57 3.86 10.41
C TRP A 246 -24.84 3.27 11.04
N ARG A 247 -24.70 2.44 12.08
CA ARG A 247 -25.84 1.85 12.79
C ARG A 247 -26.69 2.90 13.49
N GLU A 248 -26.08 3.88 14.15
CA GLU A 248 -26.77 4.99 14.82
C GLU A 248 -27.63 5.80 13.85
N ASN A 249 -27.10 6.12 12.67
CA ASN A 249 -27.81 6.88 11.64
C ASN A 249 -29.01 6.13 11.03
N ARG A 250 -29.10 4.80 11.20
CA ARG A 250 -30.29 4.02 10.81
C ARG A 250 -31.48 4.24 11.75
N GLY A 251 -31.23 4.74 12.95
CA GLY A 251 -32.23 4.84 14.01
C GLY A 251 -32.44 3.52 14.76
N ARG A 252 -33.19 3.61 15.86
CA ARG A 252 -33.54 2.49 16.73
C ARG A 252 -35.03 2.19 16.64
N ILE A 253 -35.40 0.94 16.89
CA ILE A 253 -36.81 0.55 17.02
C ILE A 253 -37.35 1.18 18.32
N ALA A 254 -38.55 1.79 18.27
CA ALA A 254 -39.06 2.69 19.30
C ALA A 254 -39.12 2.12 20.74
N ASP A 255 -39.13 0.80 20.89
CA ASP A 255 -39.26 0.11 22.19
C ASP A 255 -38.06 -0.79 22.53
N ASP A 256 -37.04 -0.86 21.67
CA ASP A 256 -35.95 -1.81 21.84
C ASP A 256 -34.56 -1.16 21.68
N SER A 257 -33.57 -1.71 22.38
CA SER A 257 -32.17 -1.28 22.25
C SER A 257 -31.55 -1.60 20.88
N LEU A 258 -32.32 -2.21 19.99
CA LEU A 258 -31.93 -2.67 18.67
C LEU A 258 -32.03 -1.55 17.62
N PHE A 259 -31.08 -1.55 16.69
CA PHE A 259 -31.10 -0.71 15.50
C PHE A 259 -32.07 -1.28 14.47
N VAL A 260 -32.55 -0.42 13.56
CA VAL A 260 -33.41 -0.85 12.44
C VAL A 260 -32.69 -1.93 11.61
N PRO A 261 -33.21 -3.17 11.54
CA PRO A 261 -32.51 -4.32 10.97
C PRO A 261 -32.03 -4.09 9.53
N ARG A 262 -30.90 -4.69 9.19
CA ARG A 262 -30.36 -4.77 7.84
C ARG A 262 -29.96 -6.20 7.56
N ILE A 263 -30.94 -7.00 7.13
CA ILE A 263 -30.73 -8.42 6.85
C ILE A 263 -29.91 -8.59 5.56
N LYS A 264 -28.91 -9.47 5.63
CA LYS A 264 -28.04 -9.89 4.53
C LYS A 264 -27.98 -11.41 4.49
N LEU A 265 -28.01 -11.98 3.29
CA LEU A 265 -27.90 -13.43 3.07
C LEU A 265 -26.48 -13.78 2.65
N ILE A 266 -25.85 -14.72 3.35
CA ILE A 266 -24.53 -15.28 3.04
C ILE A 266 -24.67 -16.80 3.12
N ASP A 267 -24.40 -17.51 2.04
CA ASP A 267 -24.48 -18.98 2.00
C ASP A 267 -25.82 -19.56 2.50
N GLY A 268 -26.91 -18.80 2.31
CA GLY A 268 -28.27 -19.17 2.74
C GLY A 268 -28.60 -18.84 4.20
N GLU A 269 -27.67 -18.28 4.96
CA GLU A 269 -27.88 -17.78 6.33
C GLU A 269 -28.17 -16.28 6.35
N GLU A 270 -29.12 -15.87 7.19
CA GLU A 270 -29.51 -14.47 7.37
C GLU A 270 -28.73 -13.83 8.54
N TYR A 271 -28.05 -12.71 8.25
CA TYR A 271 -27.31 -11.92 9.24
C TYR A 271 -27.93 -10.52 9.34
N ASP A 272 -28.32 -10.11 10.54
CA ASP A 272 -28.70 -8.72 10.82
C ASP A 272 -27.46 -7.88 11.15
N ILE A 273 -26.77 -7.43 10.11
CA ILE A 273 -25.51 -6.69 10.26
C ILE A 273 -25.66 -5.36 11.01
N ALA A 274 -26.87 -4.81 11.11
CA ALA A 274 -27.13 -3.60 11.88
C ALA A 274 -27.13 -3.84 13.40
N ASN A 275 -27.31 -5.09 13.85
CA ASN A 275 -27.35 -5.44 15.27
C ASN A 275 -26.16 -6.31 15.72
N LEU A 276 -25.14 -6.47 14.86
CA LEU A 276 -23.87 -7.11 15.19
C LEU A 276 -22.79 -6.06 15.46
N HIS A 277 -21.97 -6.27 16.50
CA HIS A 277 -20.73 -5.51 16.66
C HIS A 277 -19.77 -5.79 15.50
N PHE A 278 -18.85 -4.86 15.22
CA PHE A 278 -17.89 -5.01 14.13
C PHE A 278 -17.13 -6.35 14.20
N SER A 279 -16.68 -6.76 15.39
CA SER A 279 -15.98 -8.05 15.60
C SER A 279 -16.85 -9.30 15.40
N GLN A 280 -18.17 -9.14 15.36
CA GLN A 280 -19.15 -10.20 15.16
C GLN A 280 -19.68 -10.26 13.72
N LEU A 281 -19.32 -9.28 12.89
CA LEU A 281 -19.71 -9.28 11.48
C LEU A 281 -19.08 -10.50 10.78
N PRO A 282 -19.76 -11.07 9.79
CA PRO A 282 -19.15 -12.00 8.84
C PRO A 282 -17.89 -11.40 8.20
N GLY A 283 -16.89 -12.23 7.91
CA GLY A 283 -15.57 -11.78 7.47
C GLY A 283 -15.60 -10.83 6.26
N HIS A 284 -16.47 -11.09 5.29
CA HIS A 284 -16.61 -10.21 4.13
C HIS A 284 -17.16 -8.81 4.48
N PHE A 285 -18.05 -8.68 5.48
CA PHE A 285 -18.54 -7.37 5.92
C PHE A 285 -17.53 -6.64 6.82
N GLN A 286 -16.75 -7.38 7.63
CA GLN A 286 -15.61 -6.79 8.32
C GLN A 286 -14.63 -6.20 7.30
N MET A 287 -14.41 -6.92 6.20
CA MET A 287 -13.53 -6.49 5.13
C MET A 287 -13.97 -5.18 4.48
N GLU A 288 -15.22 -5.09 4.03
CA GLU A 288 -15.77 -3.88 3.41
C GLU A 288 -15.60 -2.66 4.32
N ASN A 289 -15.84 -2.82 5.62
CA ASN A 289 -15.65 -1.77 6.61
C ASN A 289 -14.17 -1.42 6.84
N LEU A 290 -13.26 -2.39 6.80
CA LEU A 290 -11.81 -2.14 6.91
C LEU A 290 -11.28 -1.37 5.71
N LEU A 291 -11.71 -1.71 4.50
CA LEU A 291 -11.35 -0.99 3.28
C LEU A 291 -11.87 0.46 3.34
N ALA A 292 -13.13 0.64 3.72
CA ALA A 292 -13.72 1.95 3.92
C ALA A 292 -12.96 2.80 4.96
N ALA A 293 -12.53 2.18 6.07
CA ALA A 293 -11.74 2.85 7.10
C ALA A 293 -10.32 3.18 6.62
N HIS A 294 -9.69 2.29 5.85
CA HIS A 294 -8.37 2.51 5.27
C HIS A 294 -8.39 3.74 4.34
N ASP A 295 -9.35 3.82 3.42
CA ASP A 295 -9.47 4.95 2.49
C ASP A 295 -9.70 6.27 3.23
N ALA A 296 -10.55 6.26 4.26
CA ALA A 296 -10.76 7.43 5.11
C ALA A 296 -9.47 7.86 5.83
N CYS A 297 -8.68 6.90 6.34
CA CYS A 297 -7.40 7.17 6.99
C CYS A 297 -6.37 7.71 6.00
N GLU A 298 -6.28 7.17 4.79
CA GLU A 298 -5.37 7.66 3.74
C GLU A 298 -5.73 9.07 3.29
N ALA A 299 -7.01 9.39 3.13
CA ALA A 299 -7.44 10.75 2.81
C ALA A 299 -6.99 11.76 3.88
N ILE A 300 -7.12 11.41 5.16
CA ILE A 300 -6.65 12.24 6.28
C ILE A 300 -5.11 12.35 6.27
N ARG A 301 -4.38 11.25 6.02
CA ARG A 301 -2.90 11.26 5.94
C ARG A 301 -2.41 12.14 4.80
N HIS A 302 -3.06 12.07 3.64
CA HIS A 302 -2.75 12.91 2.48
C HIS A 302 -2.98 14.39 2.79
N ALA A 303 -4.14 14.72 3.37
CA ALA A 303 -4.45 16.07 3.80
C ALA A 303 -3.43 16.59 4.83
N PHE A 304 -3.04 15.76 5.81
CA PHE A 304 -2.03 16.12 6.81
C PHE A 304 -0.65 16.36 6.18
N ALA A 305 -0.26 15.50 5.24
CA ALA A 305 1.01 15.64 4.52
C ALA A 305 1.05 16.93 3.68
N GLN A 306 -0.08 17.36 3.11
CA GLN A 306 -0.19 18.64 2.42
C GLN A 306 -0.11 19.82 3.41
N TRP A 307 -0.95 19.82 4.45
CA TRP A 307 -0.97 20.84 5.49
C TRP A 307 0.40 21.05 6.15
N SER A 308 1.12 19.97 6.47
CA SER A 308 2.44 20.03 7.12
C SER A 308 3.50 20.77 6.32
N LYS A 309 3.33 20.89 4.99
CA LYS A 309 4.24 21.66 4.11
C LYS A 309 3.97 23.15 4.17
N GLU A 310 2.74 23.54 4.48
CA GLU A 310 2.29 24.93 4.52
C GLU A 310 2.66 25.61 5.85
N ASN A 311 3.03 24.82 6.87
CA ASN A 311 3.38 25.28 8.21
C ASN A 311 2.26 26.14 8.84
N SER A 312 1.01 25.81 8.50
CA SER A 312 -0.21 26.41 9.04
C SER A 312 -0.48 25.91 10.47
N PRO A 313 -1.29 26.60 11.28
CA PRO A 313 -1.74 26.11 12.59
C PRO A 313 -2.54 24.80 12.47
N ILE A 314 -2.51 23.94 13.49
CA ILE A 314 -3.21 22.63 13.45
C ILE A 314 -4.73 22.79 13.39
N GLU A 315 -5.24 23.91 13.88
CA GLU A 315 -6.65 24.29 13.83
C GLU A 315 -7.14 24.42 12.39
N SER A 316 -6.31 24.94 11.48
CA SER A 316 -6.68 25.06 10.07
C SER A 316 -6.81 23.69 9.40
N PHE A 317 -6.06 22.69 9.87
CA PHE A 317 -6.19 21.31 9.41
C PHE A 317 -7.53 20.72 9.85
N TYR A 318 -7.94 20.90 11.10
CA TYR A 318 -9.24 20.42 11.57
C TYR A 318 -10.40 21.09 10.84
N ILE A 319 -10.36 22.41 10.64
CA ILE A 319 -11.36 23.14 9.85
C ILE A 319 -11.45 22.57 8.42
N TYR A 320 -10.30 22.23 7.81
CA TYR A 320 -10.28 21.62 6.49
C TYR A 320 -10.90 20.21 6.49
N LEU A 321 -10.60 19.36 7.48
CA LEU A 321 -11.21 18.04 7.61
C LEU A 321 -12.73 18.08 7.78
N GLU A 322 -13.26 19.15 8.38
CA GLU A 322 -14.71 19.39 8.51
C GLU A 322 -15.34 20.05 7.28
N SER A 323 -14.53 20.52 6.32
CA SER A 323 -15.02 21.20 5.14
C SER A 323 -15.81 20.27 4.23
N ALA A 324 -16.86 20.81 3.60
CA ALA A 324 -17.65 20.04 2.63
C ALA A 324 -16.81 19.57 1.44
N GLU A 325 -15.76 20.32 1.07
CA GLU A 325 -14.84 19.96 0.01
C GLU A 325 -14.07 18.67 0.34
N PHE A 326 -13.41 18.61 1.49
CA PHE A 326 -12.69 17.42 1.92
C PHE A 326 -13.62 16.21 2.05
N LEU A 327 -14.79 16.39 2.68
CA LEU A 327 -15.74 15.31 2.87
C LEU A 327 -16.27 14.76 1.54
N LEU A 328 -16.56 15.63 0.57
CA LEU A 328 -16.99 15.21 -0.76
C LEU A 328 -15.87 14.48 -1.52
N GLU A 329 -14.64 14.97 -1.46
CA GLU A 329 -13.49 14.33 -2.11
C GLU A 329 -13.17 12.96 -1.48
N ALA A 330 -13.09 12.89 -0.15
CA ALA A 330 -12.84 11.66 0.58
C ALA A 330 -13.95 10.63 0.34
N SER A 331 -15.22 11.06 0.36
CA SER A 331 -16.37 10.18 0.06
C SER A 331 -16.37 9.72 -1.39
N ALA A 332 -16.04 10.59 -2.35
CA ALA A 332 -15.93 10.22 -3.76
C ALA A 332 -14.80 9.20 -3.99
N SER A 333 -13.67 9.37 -3.31
CA SER A 333 -12.55 8.42 -3.34
C SER A 333 -13.00 7.05 -2.82
N GLN A 334 -13.60 6.99 -1.64
CA GLN A 334 -14.15 5.76 -1.06
C GLN A 334 -15.17 5.09 -2.00
N HIS A 335 -16.10 5.87 -2.58
CA HIS A 335 -17.13 5.33 -3.47
C HIS A 335 -16.55 4.72 -4.75
N LYS A 336 -15.46 5.30 -5.27
CA LYS A 336 -14.74 4.78 -6.44
C LYS A 336 -14.10 3.42 -6.19
N PHE A 337 -13.73 3.10 -4.95
CA PHE A 337 -13.18 1.79 -4.59
C PHE A 337 -14.26 0.75 -4.24
N TRP A 338 -15.48 1.19 -3.96
CA TRP A 338 -16.63 0.32 -3.67
C TRP A 338 -17.38 -0.16 -4.93
N LEU A 339 -17.23 0.52 -6.07
CA LEU A 339 -17.80 0.14 -7.37
C LEU A 339 -16.78 -0.60 -8.23
#